data_AF-A0A136KMD0-F1
#
_entry.id   AF-A0A136KMD0-F1
#
_cell.length_a   1.000
_cell.length_b   1.000
_cell.length_c   1.000
_cell.angle_alpha   90.00
_cell.angle_beta   90.00
_cell.angle_gamma   90.00
#
_symmetry.space_group_name_H-M   'P 1'
#
loop_
_entity.id
_entity.type
_entity.pdbx_description
1 polymer ?
#
loop_
_entity_poly.entity_id
_entity_poly.type
_entity_poly.pdbx_seq_one_letter_code
_entity_poly.pdbx_strand_id
1 'polypeptide(L)'
;MLWVSLPKKIPEDFEGVVAAEIVATTAALFVQLTGTQPSQDTINALAFQAHKKIYPQASGLYTSLSSFGGLIYYRREFEFLKGIYKLPYKIPNHIQQKLFINFTQAADIYATEPKNADALLAEQEKRTKRAMVAIIKEDAALFFGQFPPMNEKNYQFSQSFDGVTAA
;
A
#
# COMPACT_ATOMS: atom_id res chain seq x y z
N MET A 1 13.85 -24.86 3.72
CA MET A 1 12.41 -24.52 3.56
C MET A 1 12.20 -23.23 4.34
N LEU A 2 12.01 -22.10 3.66
CA LEU A 2 11.82 -20.80 4.30
C LEU A 2 10.35 -20.71 4.74
N TRP A 3 10.08 -20.60 6.03
CA TRP A 3 8.72 -20.43 6.55
C TRP A 3 8.54 -18.96 6.94
N VAL A 4 7.66 -18.26 6.24
CA VAL A 4 7.22 -16.90 6.62
C VAL A 4 5.85 -17.05 7.27
N SER A 5 5.72 -16.66 8.55
CA SER A 5 4.42 -16.65 9.22
C SER A 5 3.80 -15.25 9.14
N LEU A 6 2.56 -15.18 8.69
CA LEU A 6 1.80 -13.94 8.62
C LEU A 6 1.14 -13.64 9.98
N PRO A 7 0.98 -12.36 10.35
CA PRO A 7 0.25 -12.00 11.57
C PRO A 7 -1.20 -12.51 11.49
N LYS A 8 -1.63 -13.22 12.54
CA LYS A 8 -2.89 -14.00 12.66
C LYS A 8 -4.23 -13.23 12.47
N LYS A 9 -4.20 -11.97 12.02
CA LYS A 9 -5.38 -11.09 11.94
C LYS A 9 -5.57 -10.37 10.60
N ILE A 10 -4.69 -10.59 9.62
CA ILE A 10 -4.91 -10.08 8.26
C ILE A 10 -5.69 -11.13 7.48
N PRO A 11 -6.75 -10.75 6.72
CA PRO A 11 -7.42 -11.69 5.83
C PRO A 11 -6.40 -12.37 4.90
N GLU A 12 -6.41 -13.71 4.85
CA GLU A 12 -5.46 -14.50 4.06
C GLU A 12 -5.57 -14.20 2.55
N ASP A 13 -6.71 -13.69 2.12
CA ASP A 13 -7.04 -13.29 0.75
C ASP A 13 -6.72 -11.82 0.43
N PHE A 14 -6.11 -11.07 1.36
CA PHE A 14 -5.73 -9.69 1.10
C PHE A 14 -4.60 -9.64 0.05
N GLU A 15 -4.91 -9.14 -1.15
CA GLU A 15 -3.98 -9.02 -2.28
C GLU A 15 -2.63 -8.39 -1.89
N GLY A 16 -2.63 -7.44 -0.96
CA GLY A 16 -1.41 -6.80 -0.47
C GLY A 16 -0.45 -7.75 0.26
N VAL A 17 -0.96 -8.75 0.99
CA VAL A 17 -0.11 -9.76 1.63
C VAL A 17 0.48 -10.71 0.59
N VAL A 18 -0.35 -11.17 -0.35
CA VAL A 18 0.10 -12.07 -1.41
C VAL A 18 1.17 -11.39 -2.26
N ALA A 19 1.00 -10.12 -2.61
CA ALA A 19 2.02 -9.35 -3.32
C ALA A 19 3.33 -9.22 -2.52
N ALA A 20 3.25 -9.06 -1.18
CA ALA A 20 4.43 -9.02 -0.33
C ALA A 20 5.18 -10.35 -0.29
N GLU A 21 4.46 -11.47 -0.24
CA GLU A 21 5.03 -12.82 -0.31
C GLU A 21 5.70 -13.07 -1.66
N ILE A 22 5.07 -12.65 -2.76
CA ILE A 22 5.65 -12.74 -4.11
C ILE A 22 6.95 -11.95 -4.20
N VAL A 23 6.98 -10.71 -3.67
CA VAL A 23 8.19 -9.88 -3.65
C VAL A 23 9.30 -10.56 -2.86
N ALA A 24 9.01 -11.05 -1.65
CA ALA A 24 9.99 -11.73 -0.81
C ALA A 24 10.53 -13.02 -1.46
N THR A 25 9.64 -13.83 -2.03
CA THR A 25 10.00 -15.06 -2.75
C THR A 25 10.83 -14.76 -4.00
N THR A 26 10.45 -13.74 -4.76
CA THR A 26 11.20 -13.31 -5.96
C THR A 26 12.62 -12.88 -5.58
N ALA A 27 12.77 -12.10 -4.51
CA ALA A 27 14.08 -11.67 -4.01
C ALA A 27 14.93 -12.85 -3.54
N ALA A 28 14.35 -13.78 -2.78
CA ALA A 28 15.06 -14.95 -2.28
C ALA A 28 15.55 -15.86 -3.43
N LEU A 29 14.68 -16.15 -4.40
CA LEU A 29 15.03 -16.95 -5.57
C LEU A 29 16.09 -16.27 -6.44
N PHE A 30 16.01 -14.94 -6.62
CA PHE A 30 16.99 -14.19 -7.39
C PHE A 30 18.39 -14.34 -6.77
N VAL A 31 18.50 -14.12 -5.46
CA VAL A 31 19.78 -14.27 -4.74
C VAL A 31 20.27 -15.71 -4.80
N GLN A 32 19.39 -16.69 -4.62
CA GLN A 32 19.75 -18.11 -4.67
C GLN A 32 20.27 -18.55 -6.04
N LEU A 33 19.68 -18.06 -7.13
CA LEU A 33 20.04 -18.46 -8.49
C LEU A 33 21.23 -17.68 -9.07
N THR A 34 21.37 -16.41 -8.71
CA THR A 34 22.41 -15.54 -9.30
C THR A 34 23.61 -15.32 -8.39
N GLY A 35 23.46 -15.54 -7.07
CA GLY A 35 24.46 -15.16 -6.08
C GLY A 35 24.62 -13.65 -5.88
N THR A 36 23.75 -12.83 -6.48
CA THR A 36 23.87 -11.35 -6.45
C THR A 36 22.67 -10.71 -5.76
N GLN A 37 22.91 -9.54 -5.16
CA GLN A 37 21.83 -8.70 -4.63
C GLN A 37 21.15 -7.92 -5.77
N PRO A 38 19.84 -8.12 -5.98
CA PRO A 38 19.10 -7.42 -7.02
C PRO A 38 18.77 -5.98 -6.60
N SER A 39 18.62 -5.09 -7.60
CA SER A 39 18.03 -3.77 -7.36
C SER A 39 16.55 -3.89 -6.99
N GLN A 40 16.02 -2.93 -6.23
CA GLN A 40 14.60 -2.89 -5.88
C GLN A 40 13.70 -2.82 -7.12
N ASP A 41 14.13 -2.10 -8.16
CA ASP A 41 13.39 -1.99 -9.43
C ASP A 41 13.32 -3.34 -10.16
N THR A 42 14.42 -4.08 -10.17
CA THR A 42 14.48 -5.44 -10.74
C THR A 42 13.51 -6.37 -10.02
N ILE A 43 13.52 -6.37 -8.68
CA ILE A 43 12.60 -7.20 -7.89
C ILE A 43 11.15 -6.80 -8.12
N ASN A 44 10.84 -5.50 -8.10
CA ASN A 44 9.48 -5.04 -8.35
C ASN A 44 8.99 -5.46 -9.74
N ALA A 45 9.81 -5.34 -10.78
CA ALA A 45 9.44 -5.71 -12.14
C ALA A 45 9.15 -7.22 -12.27
N LEU A 46 10.02 -8.07 -11.72
CA LEU A 46 9.83 -9.52 -11.74
C LEU A 46 8.64 -9.95 -10.88
N ALA A 47 8.53 -9.41 -9.67
CA ALA A 47 7.42 -9.70 -8.77
C ALA A 47 6.08 -9.24 -9.36
N PHE A 48 6.05 -8.10 -10.06
CA PHE A 48 4.84 -7.65 -10.76
C PHE A 48 4.40 -8.61 -11.86
N GLN A 49 5.33 -9.16 -12.64
CA GLN A 49 5.01 -10.17 -13.66
C GLN A 49 4.45 -11.44 -13.04
N ALA A 50 5.02 -11.91 -11.92
CA ALA A 50 4.49 -13.06 -11.18
C ALA A 50 3.11 -12.76 -10.59
N HIS A 51 2.94 -11.59 -9.98
CA HIS A 51 1.68 -11.14 -9.39
C HIS A 51 0.56 -11.05 -10.43
N LYS A 52 0.85 -10.54 -11.63
CA LYS A 52 -0.13 -10.50 -12.74
C LYS A 52 -0.63 -11.86 -13.20
N LYS A 53 0.13 -12.94 -12.98
CA LYS A 53 -0.33 -14.31 -13.31
C LYS A 53 -1.39 -14.81 -12.32
N ILE A 54 -1.34 -14.35 -11.07
CA ILE A 54 -2.29 -14.71 -10.02
C ILE A 54 -3.48 -13.75 -10.02
N TYR A 55 -3.21 -12.45 -10.17
CA TYR A 55 -4.19 -11.38 -10.24
C TYR A 55 -4.06 -10.65 -11.58
N PRO A 56 -4.80 -11.05 -12.63
CA PRO A 56 -4.69 -10.43 -13.95
C PRO A 56 -4.90 -8.91 -13.96
N GLN A 57 -5.72 -8.41 -13.02
CA GLN A 57 -6.04 -7.00 -12.84
C GLN A 57 -5.06 -6.25 -11.93
N ALA A 58 -3.96 -6.90 -11.50
CA ALA A 58 -2.98 -6.29 -10.62
C ALA A 58 -2.43 -4.99 -11.22
N SER A 59 -2.52 -3.92 -10.42
CA SER A 59 -2.04 -2.59 -10.79
C SER A 59 -0.54 -2.42 -10.64
N GLY A 60 0.12 -3.28 -9.87
CA GLY A 60 1.53 -3.12 -9.47
C GLY A 60 1.73 -2.21 -8.25
N LEU A 61 0.65 -1.68 -7.68
CA LEU A 61 0.70 -0.88 -6.45
C LEU A 61 1.28 -1.70 -5.29
N TYR A 62 0.72 -2.88 -5.01
CA TYR A 62 1.14 -3.68 -3.87
C TYR A 62 2.58 -4.21 -4.01
N THR A 63 2.98 -4.69 -5.20
CA THR A 63 4.36 -5.14 -5.42
C THR A 63 5.36 -3.99 -5.25
N SER A 64 4.99 -2.77 -5.67
CA SER A 64 5.83 -1.59 -5.50
C SER A 64 5.92 -1.15 -4.04
N LEU A 65 4.80 -1.16 -3.30
CA LEU A 65 4.79 -0.90 -1.85
C LEU A 65 5.70 -1.89 -1.11
N SER A 66 5.58 -3.18 -1.42
CA SER A 66 6.38 -4.24 -0.80
C SER A 66 7.86 -4.19 -1.19
N SER A 67 8.18 -3.73 -2.40
CA SER A 67 9.57 -3.66 -2.89
C SER A 67 10.30 -2.40 -2.42
N PHE A 68 9.62 -1.24 -2.44
CA PHE A 68 10.26 0.06 -2.17
C PHE A 68 10.11 0.52 -0.72
N GLY A 69 9.04 0.08 -0.03
CA GLY A 69 8.65 0.56 1.28
C GLY A 69 8.31 2.05 1.34
N GLY A 70 7.97 2.53 2.54
CA GLY A 70 7.68 3.94 2.79
C GLY A 70 6.34 4.42 2.25
N LEU A 71 6.25 5.72 1.94
CA LEU A 71 5.05 6.34 1.40
C LEU A 71 5.09 6.37 -0.13
N ILE A 72 4.00 5.97 -0.76
CA ILE A 72 3.84 5.97 -2.20
C ILE A 72 2.63 6.81 -2.58
N TYR A 73 2.81 7.73 -3.52
CA TYR A 73 1.71 8.39 -4.22
C TYR A 73 1.37 7.60 -5.48
N TYR A 74 0.20 6.99 -5.50
CA TYR A 74 -0.30 6.23 -6.63
C TYR A 74 -1.37 7.02 -7.37
N ARG A 75 -1.22 7.11 -8.69
CA ARG A 75 -2.18 7.80 -9.57
C ARG A 75 -2.45 6.93 -10.80
N ARG A 76 -3.71 6.60 -11.04
CA ARG A 76 -4.15 5.84 -12.23
C ARG A 76 -5.17 6.68 -12.98
N GLU A 77 -4.79 7.18 -14.14
CA GLU A 77 -5.70 7.87 -15.07
C GLU A 77 -6.32 6.85 -16.03
N PHE A 78 -5.47 5.97 -16.57
CA PHE A 78 -5.86 4.81 -17.39
C PHE A 78 -5.06 3.59 -16.95
N GLU A 79 -5.42 2.38 -17.40
CA GLU A 79 -4.62 1.19 -17.11
C GLU A 79 -3.18 1.29 -17.65
N PHE A 80 -3.03 1.90 -18.82
CA PHE A 80 -1.73 2.20 -19.45
C PHE A 80 -1.07 3.48 -18.93
N LEU A 81 -1.83 4.36 -18.27
CA LEU A 81 -1.35 5.64 -17.73
C LEU A 81 -1.49 5.64 -16.21
N LYS A 82 -0.55 4.95 -15.56
CA LYS A 82 -0.41 4.88 -14.11
C LYS A 82 0.97 5.35 -13.67
N GLY A 83 1.01 6.09 -12.57
CA GLY A 83 2.23 6.57 -11.92
C GLY A 83 2.31 6.06 -10.48
N ILE A 84 3.49 5.58 -10.11
CA ILE A 84 3.85 5.15 -8.76
C ILE A 84 5.06 6.00 -8.36
N TYR A 85 4.88 6.89 -7.38
CA TYR A 85 5.91 7.83 -6.96
C TYR A 85 6.24 7.59 -5.50
N LYS A 86 7.48 7.20 -5.21
CA LYS A 86 7.97 7.15 -3.83
C LYS A 86 8.13 8.56 -3.28
N LEU A 87 7.56 8.80 -2.12
CA LEU A 87 7.57 10.10 -1.46
C LEU A 87 8.75 10.17 -0.49
N PRO A 88 9.54 11.27 -0.47
CA PRO A 88 10.68 11.43 0.44
C PRO A 88 10.25 11.89 1.85
N TYR A 89 9.08 11.44 2.31
CA TYR A 89 8.46 11.85 3.57
C TYR A 89 8.11 10.62 4.41
N LYS A 90 8.14 10.78 5.73
CA LYS A 90 7.61 9.81 6.70
C LYS A 90 6.31 10.37 7.28
N ILE A 91 5.42 9.48 7.74
CA ILE A 91 4.26 9.92 8.51
C ILE A 91 4.76 10.41 9.87
N PRO A 92 4.42 11.63 10.31
CA PRO A 92 4.77 12.14 11.63
C PRO A 92 4.20 11.25 12.75
N ASN A 93 4.96 11.05 13.83
CA ASN A 93 4.62 10.09 14.89
C ASN A 93 3.23 10.33 15.51
N HIS A 94 2.85 11.59 15.75
CA HIS A 94 1.55 11.96 16.33
C HIS A 94 0.36 11.71 15.39
N ILE A 95 0.60 11.61 14.08
CA ILE A 95 -0.37 11.13 13.09
C ILE A 95 -0.35 9.60 13.10
N GLN A 96 0.83 8.99 12.97
CA GLN A 96 1.01 7.55 12.87
C GLN A 96 0.36 6.77 14.04
N GLN A 97 0.54 7.25 15.27
CA GLN A 97 0.00 6.60 16.48
C GLN A 97 -1.53 6.54 16.52
N LYS A 98 -2.21 7.36 15.72
CA LYS A 98 -3.67 7.43 15.65
C LYS A 98 -4.23 6.75 14.39
N LEU A 99 -3.37 6.18 13.54
CA LEU A 99 -3.81 5.43 12.37
C LEU A 99 -4.37 4.07 12.77
N PHE A 100 -5.36 3.64 11.99
CA PHE A 100 -5.95 2.31 12.09
C PHE A 100 -6.21 1.75 10.70
N ILE A 101 -6.26 0.42 10.62
CA ILE A 101 -6.60 -0.28 9.38
C ILE A 101 -8.09 -0.61 9.41
N ASN A 102 -8.78 -0.25 8.32
CA ASN A 102 -10.15 -0.65 8.06
C ASN A 102 -10.20 -1.44 6.75
N PHE A 103 -10.71 -2.67 6.81
CA PHE A 103 -10.96 -3.50 5.64
C PHE A 103 -12.38 -3.20 5.15
N THR A 104 -12.50 -2.39 4.11
CA THR A 104 -13.76 -2.16 3.41
C THR A 104 -13.67 -2.71 2.00
N GLN A 105 -14.74 -3.35 1.53
CA GLN A 105 -14.82 -3.71 0.13
C GLN A 105 -14.91 -2.42 -0.71
N ALA A 106 -14.01 -2.28 -1.67
CA ALA A 106 -14.08 -1.19 -2.63
C ALA A 106 -15.28 -1.42 -3.55
N ALA A 107 -16.27 -0.52 -3.50
CA ALA A 107 -17.36 -0.51 -4.46
C ALA A 107 -16.87 0.07 -5.79
N ASP A 108 -17.31 -0.49 -6.91
CA ASP A 108 -17.16 0.16 -8.21
C ASP A 108 -18.12 1.36 -8.26
N ILE A 109 -17.58 2.55 -8.01
CA ILE A 109 -18.35 3.80 -7.93
C ILE A 109 -19.08 4.09 -9.25
N TYR A 110 -18.52 3.68 -10.40
CA TYR A 110 -19.20 3.85 -11.68
C TYR A 110 -20.39 2.90 -11.83
N ALA A 111 -20.34 1.72 -11.21
CA ALA A 111 -21.47 0.79 -11.18
C ALA A 111 -22.55 1.24 -10.17
N THR A 112 -22.16 1.79 -9.01
CA THR A 112 -23.10 2.13 -7.93
C THR A 112 -23.65 3.55 -8.01
N GLU A 113 -22.84 4.53 -8.41
CA GLU A 113 -23.19 5.96 -8.44
C GLU A 113 -22.70 6.67 -9.72
N PRO A 114 -23.09 6.21 -10.92
CA PRO A 114 -22.54 6.71 -12.19
C PRO A 114 -22.68 8.22 -12.39
N LYS A 115 -23.76 8.83 -11.87
CA LYS A 115 -24.02 10.28 -12.01
C LYS A 115 -23.07 11.14 -11.17
N ASN A 116 -22.56 10.60 -10.07
CA ASN A 116 -21.72 11.32 -9.12
C ASN A 116 -20.27 10.80 -9.11
N ALA A 117 -19.96 9.73 -9.85
CA ALA A 117 -18.67 9.07 -9.82
C ALA A 117 -17.51 10.05 -10.04
N ASP A 118 -17.58 10.88 -11.08
CA ASP A 118 -16.55 11.88 -11.37
C ASP A 118 -16.36 12.89 -10.24
N ALA A 119 -17.47 13.36 -9.66
CA ALA A 119 -17.44 14.31 -8.55
C ALA A 119 -16.82 13.69 -7.29
N LEU A 120 -17.18 12.44 -6.98
CA LEU A 120 -16.62 11.68 -5.86
C LEU A 120 -15.13 11.41 -6.04
N LEU A 121 -14.71 10.99 -7.23
CA LEU A 121 -13.30 10.75 -7.54
C LEU A 121 -12.47 12.04 -7.47
N ALA A 122 -12.99 13.15 -8.00
CA ALA A 122 -12.35 14.46 -7.90
C ALA A 122 -12.23 14.92 -6.43
N GLU A 123 -13.24 14.64 -5.60
CA GLU A 123 -13.19 14.93 -4.18
C GLU A 123 -12.15 14.06 -3.45
N GLN A 124 -12.09 12.76 -3.74
CA GLN A 124 -11.07 11.85 -3.20
C GLN A 124 -9.66 12.32 -3.58
N GLU A 125 -9.45 12.72 -4.84
CA GLU A 125 -8.16 13.27 -5.28
C GLU A 125 -7.78 14.53 -4.49
N LYS A 126 -8.73 15.46 -4.31
CA LYS A 126 -8.54 16.69 -3.53
C LYS A 126 -8.19 16.39 -2.07
N ARG A 127 -8.89 15.45 -1.43
CA ARG A 127 -8.63 15.02 -0.04
C ARG A 127 -7.25 14.38 0.09
N THR A 128 -6.86 13.49 -0.82
CA THR A 128 -5.54 12.85 -0.83
C THR A 128 -4.41 13.88 -0.99
N LYS A 129 -4.55 14.86 -1.90
CA LYS A 129 -3.58 15.96 -2.05
C LYS A 129 -3.45 16.80 -0.77
N ARG A 130 -4.56 17.08 -0.08
CA ARG A 130 -4.54 17.80 1.20
C ARG A 130 -3.91 16.98 2.33
N ALA A 131 -4.18 15.68 2.39
CA ALA A 131 -3.56 14.77 3.37
C ALA A 131 -2.04 14.71 3.17
N MET A 132 -1.58 14.70 1.92
CA MET A 132 -0.17 14.84 1.56
C MET A 132 0.45 16.15 2.08
N VAL A 133 -0.21 17.29 1.85
CA VAL A 133 0.25 18.59 2.39
C VAL A 133 0.26 18.57 3.93
N ALA A 134 -0.72 17.92 4.56
CA ALA A 134 -0.79 17.78 6.01
C ALA A 134 0.36 16.95 6.58
N ILE A 135 0.76 15.87 5.90
CA ILE A 135 1.96 15.09 6.25
C ILE A 135 3.21 15.98 6.19
N ILE A 136 3.38 16.74 5.10
CA ILE A 136 4.55 17.63 4.89
C ILE A 136 4.60 18.74 5.95
N LYS A 137 3.44 19.26 6.37
CA LYS A 137 3.32 20.30 7.39
C LYS A 137 3.24 19.78 8.81
N GLU A 138 3.23 18.45 8.98
CA GLU A 138 2.99 17.78 10.26
C GLU A 138 1.67 18.18 10.96
N ASP A 139 0.67 18.62 10.20
CA ASP A 139 -0.61 19.10 10.70
C ASP A 139 -1.61 17.95 10.83
N ALA A 140 -1.71 17.39 12.03
CA ALA A 140 -2.63 16.29 12.31
C ALA A 140 -4.11 16.68 12.16
N ALA A 141 -4.48 17.91 12.54
CA ALA A 141 -5.87 18.36 12.43
C ALA A 141 -6.31 18.43 10.96
N LEU A 142 -5.44 18.98 10.11
CA LEU A 142 -5.66 18.98 8.66
C LEU A 142 -5.68 17.56 8.10
N PHE A 143 -4.77 16.68 8.54
CA PHE A 143 -4.70 15.30 8.06
C PHE A 143 -5.99 14.54 8.36
N PHE A 144 -6.40 14.47 9.63
CA PHE A 144 -7.60 13.75 10.04
C PHE A 144 -8.88 14.38 9.48
N GLY A 145 -8.89 15.70 9.27
CA GLY A 145 -10.01 16.40 8.60
C GLY A 145 -10.23 16.01 7.13
N GLN A 146 -9.31 15.28 6.49
CA GLN A 146 -9.52 14.78 5.11
C GLN A 146 -10.32 13.48 5.07
N PHE A 147 -10.39 12.77 6.19
CA PHE A 147 -11.07 11.48 6.28
C PHE A 147 -12.42 11.66 6.97
N PRO A 148 -13.51 11.05 6.45
CA PRO A 148 -14.77 11.03 7.18
C PRO A 148 -14.56 10.35 8.54
N PRO A 149 -15.32 10.71 9.60
CA PRO A 149 -15.24 10.03 10.88
C PRO A 149 -15.48 8.54 10.67
N MET A 150 -14.43 7.73 10.84
CA MET A 150 -14.51 6.29 10.69
C MET A 150 -14.92 5.70 12.04
N ASN A 151 -15.90 4.81 12.05
CA ASN A 151 -16.36 4.15 13.29
C ASN A 151 -15.19 3.44 14.00
N GLU A 152 -15.09 3.59 15.33
CA GLU A 152 -14.00 3.13 16.21
C GLU A 152 -13.73 1.62 16.25
N LYS A 153 -14.41 0.82 15.41
CA LYS A 153 -14.25 -0.65 15.35
C LYS A 153 -12.96 -1.11 14.65
N ASN A 154 -11.94 -0.25 14.53
CA ASN A 154 -10.76 -0.51 13.68
C ASN A 154 -9.47 -0.71 14.49
N TYR A 155 -8.56 -1.48 13.90
CA TYR A 155 -7.30 -1.94 14.51
C TYR A 155 -6.31 -0.78 14.69
N GLN A 156 -5.95 -0.45 15.93
CA GLN A 156 -4.90 0.54 16.21
C GLN A 156 -3.50 -0.01 15.87
N PHE A 157 -2.64 0.86 15.30
CA PHE A 157 -1.25 0.56 14.95
C PHE A 157 -0.31 0.34 16.17
N SER A 158 -0.83 0.20 17.39
CA SER A 158 -0.03 0.21 18.63
C SER A 158 0.77 -1.07 18.90
N GLN A 159 0.97 -1.94 17.91
CA GLN A 159 1.94 -3.02 18.01
C GLN A 159 3.15 -2.64 17.17
N SER A 160 4.22 -2.26 17.85
CA SER A 160 5.54 -2.16 17.27
C SER A 160 5.84 -3.44 16.49
N PHE A 161 6.31 -3.29 15.25
CA PHE A 161 6.95 -4.37 14.51
C PHE A 161 8.34 -4.64 15.12
N ASP A 162 8.39 -4.96 16.42
CA ASP A 162 9.61 -5.39 17.13
C ASP A 162 9.85 -6.88 16.84
N GLY A 163 9.98 -7.22 15.55
CA GLY A 163 10.08 -8.59 15.07
C GLY A 163 11.30 -8.89 14.21
N VAL A 164 12.22 -7.93 14.04
CA VAL A 164 13.53 -8.19 13.42
C VAL A 164 14.62 -7.72 14.38
N THR A 165 14.78 -8.45 15.47
CA THR A 165 16.10 -8.53 16.10
C THR A 165 16.99 -9.31 15.15
N ALA A 166 17.98 -8.62 14.59
CA ALA A 166 19.08 -9.26 13.88
C ALA A 166 19.72 -10.30 14.81
N ALA A 167 19.70 -11.56 14.37
CA ALA A 167 20.53 -12.65 14.85
C ALA A 167 21.05 -13.39 13.62
#